data_AF-A0A927VNI8-F1
#
_entry.id   AF-A0A927VNI8-F1
#
_cell.length_a   1.000
_cell.length_b   1.000
_cell.length_c   1.000
_cell.angle_alpha   90.00
_cell.angle_beta   90.00
_cell.angle_gamma   90.00
#
_symmetry.space_group_name_H-M   'P 1'
#
loop_
_entity.id
_entity.type
_entity.pdbx_description
1 polymer ?
#
loop_
_entity_poly.entity_id
_entity_poly.type
_entity_poly.pdbx_seq_one_letter_code
_entity_poly.pdbx_strand_id
1 'polypeptide(L)'
;MNFMLIITLIIFLIFAVRGWQRGFLQVLFTLISVIVLIALALWLAPQVTAFLVEKTGAADGIAARLLTILIAGLAAFIIVRLIAKALKLVNKIPVLGKINRFFGLLAGLAEALILMWVIMTGIHFFAILHPDAAVLQTIGSSEFLTWLYESDPLTGSGHNI
;
A
#
# COMPACT_ATOMS: atom_id res chain seq x y z
N MET A 1 -7.30 26.03 27.03
CA MET A 1 -6.75 24.92 26.21
C MET A 1 -7.77 23.81 26.21
N ASN A 2 -8.15 23.33 25.05
CA ASN A 2 -9.20 22.33 24.92
C ASN A 2 -8.59 20.92 25.08
N PHE A 3 -8.97 20.21 26.13
CA PHE A 3 -8.46 18.86 26.42
C PHE A 3 -8.78 17.86 25.30
N MET A 4 -9.94 18.01 24.66
CA MET A 4 -10.36 17.15 23.54
C MET A 4 -9.42 17.29 22.35
N LEU A 5 -8.99 18.52 22.04
CA LEU A 5 -8.03 18.79 20.97
C LEU A 5 -6.69 18.11 21.22
N ILE A 6 -6.19 18.18 22.46
CA ILE A 6 -4.93 17.54 22.84
C ILE A 6 -5.02 16.03 22.62
N ILE A 7 -6.11 15.40 23.04
CA ILE A 7 -6.35 13.96 22.86
C ILE A 7 -6.39 13.61 21.37
N THR A 8 -7.12 14.37 20.55
CA THR A 8 -7.18 14.15 19.10
C THR A 8 -5.81 14.24 18.45
N LEU A 9 -5.00 15.24 18.79
CA LEU A 9 -3.64 15.36 18.25
C LEU A 9 -2.74 14.19 18.67
N ILE A 10 -2.88 13.69 19.90
CA ILE A 10 -2.15 12.50 20.37
C ILE A 10 -2.55 11.26 19.57
N ILE A 11 -3.85 11.06 19.31
CA ILE A 11 -4.34 9.94 18.49
C ILE A 11 -3.74 10.01 17.09
N PHE A 12 -3.82 11.17 16.44
CA PHE A 12 -3.23 11.38 15.11
C PHE A 12 -1.71 11.12 15.10
N LEU A 13 -0.98 11.56 16.13
CA LEU A 13 0.45 11.29 16.26
C LEU A 13 0.76 9.80 16.42
N ILE A 14 0.03 9.08 17.28
CA ILE A 14 0.25 7.64 17.50
C ILE A 14 0.03 6.87 16.19
N PHE A 15 -1.05 7.16 15.48
CA PHE A 15 -1.36 6.49 14.21
C PHE A 15 -0.42 6.90 13.09
N ALA A 16 0.02 8.16 13.02
CA ALA A 16 1.06 8.59 12.08
C ALA A 16 2.39 7.84 12.31
N VAL A 17 2.81 7.69 13.57
CA VAL A 17 4.03 6.94 13.94
C VAL A 17 3.88 5.45 13.62
N ARG A 18 2.74 4.84 13.97
CA ARG A 18 2.46 3.43 13.63
C ARG A 18 2.42 3.20 12.12
N GLY A 19 1.79 4.12 11.38
CA GLY A 19 1.73 4.11 9.92
C GLY A 19 3.12 4.20 9.28
N TRP A 20 3.95 5.15 9.75
CA TRP A 20 5.33 5.30 9.31
C TRP A 20 6.18 4.03 9.51
N GLN A 21 5.91 3.26 10.57
CA GLN A 21 6.64 2.02 10.86
C GLN A 21 6.20 0.82 10.01
N ARG A 22 4.95 0.77 9.52
CA ARG A 22 4.37 -0.45 8.90
C ARG A 22 4.63 -0.64 7.39
N GLY A 23 5.08 0.39 6.67
CA GLY A 23 5.66 0.26 5.33
C GLY A 23 4.95 -0.69 4.34
N PHE A 24 3.82 -0.26 3.77
CA PHE A 24 2.93 -1.00 2.86
C PHE A 24 3.46 -1.28 1.43
N LEU A 25 4.32 -0.42 0.88
CA LEU A 25 4.73 -0.42 -0.53
C LEU A 25 5.62 -1.61 -0.92
N GLN A 26 6.30 -2.24 0.05
CA GLN A 26 7.19 -3.37 -0.23
C GLN A 26 6.42 -4.60 -0.73
N VAL A 27 5.18 -4.79 -0.26
CA VAL A 27 4.32 -5.90 -0.71
C VAL A 27 3.83 -5.63 -2.15
N LEU A 28 3.40 -4.39 -2.46
CA LEU A 28 2.96 -4.00 -3.80
C LEU A 28 4.08 -4.09 -4.85
N PHE A 29 5.30 -3.65 -4.53
CA PHE A 29 6.43 -3.76 -5.45
C PHE A 29 6.81 -5.21 -5.76
N THR A 30 6.66 -6.10 -4.78
CA THR A 30 6.90 -7.53 -4.97
C THR A 30 5.86 -8.11 -5.92
N LEU A 31 4.58 -7.75 -5.75
CA LEU A 31 3.50 -8.19 -6.64
C LEU A 31 3.72 -7.69 -8.08
N ILE A 32 4.07 -6.41 -8.26
CA ILE A 32 4.36 -5.84 -9.59
C ILE A 32 5.56 -6.55 -10.24
N SER A 33 6.62 -6.83 -9.48
CA SER A 33 7.80 -7.52 -10.00
C SER A 33 7.50 -8.96 -10.44
N VAL A 34 6.63 -9.67 -9.70
CA VAL A 34 6.19 -11.02 -10.07
C VAL A 34 5.32 -11.00 -11.33
N ILE A 35 4.44 -10.01 -11.48
CA ILE A 35 3.63 -9.85 -12.70
C ILE A 35 4.53 -9.58 -13.91
N VAL A 36 5.51 -8.68 -13.78
CA VAL A 36 6.49 -8.39 -14.85
C VAL A 36 7.32 -9.63 -15.17
N LEU A 37 7.76 -10.39 -14.16
CA LEU A 37 8.49 -11.64 -14.34
C LEU A 37 7.69 -12.66 -15.15
N ILE A 38 6.43 -12.87 -14.77
CA ILE A 38 5.52 -13.81 -15.44
C ILE A 38 5.27 -13.34 -16.87
N ALA A 39 4.99 -12.06 -17.10
CA ALA A 39 4.79 -11.51 -18.43
C ALA A 39 6.02 -11.73 -19.33
N LEU A 40 7.23 -11.48 -18.82
CA LEU A 40 8.48 -11.72 -19.55
C LEU A 40 8.71 -13.20 -19.87
N ALA A 41 8.46 -14.08 -18.90
CA ALA A 41 8.58 -15.53 -19.09
C ALA A 41 7.61 -16.04 -20.16
N LEU A 42 6.37 -15.56 -20.15
CA LEU A 42 5.36 -15.89 -21.15
C LEU A 42 5.73 -15.33 -22.53
N TRP A 43 6.38 -14.17 -22.60
CA TRP A 43 6.80 -13.57 -23.87
C TRP A 43 8.02 -14.27 -24.48
N LEU A 44 8.94 -14.74 -23.65
CA LEU A 44 10.13 -15.47 -24.08
C LEU A 44 9.85 -16.94 -24.41
N ALA A 45 8.87 -17.57 -23.77
CA ALA A 45 8.50 -18.96 -24.02
C ALA A 45 8.27 -19.30 -25.50
N PRO A 46 7.45 -18.57 -26.28
CA PRO A 46 7.25 -18.83 -27.71
C PRO A 46 8.50 -18.54 -28.54
N GLN A 47 9.33 -17.55 -28.15
CA GLN A 47 10.56 -17.24 -28.86
C GLN A 47 11.61 -18.35 -28.71
N VAL A 48 11.75 -18.88 -27.50
CA VAL A 48 12.67 -20.00 -27.23
C VAL A 48 12.20 -21.25 -27.95
N THR A 49 10.91 -21.56 -27.97
CA THR A 49 10.39 -22.73 -28.69
C THR A 49 10.53 -22.60 -30.20
N ALA A 50 10.27 -21.42 -30.78
CA ALA A 50 10.43 -21.20 -32.22
C ALA A 50 11.90 -21.34 -32.68
N PHE A 51 12.84 -20.72 -31.96
CA PHE A 51 14.27 -20.83 -32.27
C PHE A 51 14.79 -22.26 -32.17
N LEU A 52 14.28 -23.04 -31.23
CA LEU A 52 14.68 -24.44 -31.04
C LEU A 52 14.15 -25.32 -32.18
N VAL A 53 12.88 -25.20 -32.54
CA VAL A 53 12.28 -25.99 -33.63
C VAL A 53 12.90 -25.65 -34.98
N GLU A 54 13.19 -24.37 -35.24
CA GLU A 54 13.77 -23.93 -36.53
C GLU A 54 15.21 -24.43 -36.72
N LYS A 55 16.05 -24.38 -35.67
CA LYS A 55 17.49 -24.70 -35.80
C LYS A 55 17.83 -26.16 -35.52
N THR A 56 17.02 -26.87 -34.75
CA THR A 56 17.30 -28.27 -34.42
C THR A 56 16.37 -29.26 -35.10
N GLY A 57 15.24 -28.80 -35.69
CA GLY A 57 14.27 -29.64 -36.38
C GLY A 57 13.60 -30.70 -35.50
N ALA A 58 13.89 -30.71 -34.20
CA ALA A 58 13.70 -31.87 -33.37
C ALA A 58 12.60 -31.61 -32.33
N ALA A 59 11.36 -31.83 -32.76
CA ALA A 59 10.23 -32.04 -31.85
C ALA A 59 10.26 -33.44 -31.22
N ASP A 60 10.86 -34.42 -31.91
CA ASP A 60 10.71 -35.84 -31.58
C ASP A 60 12.06 -36.56 -31.45
N GLY A 61 12.57 -36.63 -30.21
CA GLY A 61 13.75 -37.41 -29.86
C GLY A 61 14.28 -37.07 -28.46
N ILE A 62 14.79 -38.07 -27.73
CA ILE A 62 15.31 -37.89 -26.36
C ILE A 62 16.48 -36.90 -26.33
N ALA A 63 17.40 -36.97 -27.31
CA ALA A 63 18.54 -36.07 -27.42
C ALA A 63 18.13 -34.59 -27.62
N ALA A 64 17.08 -34.35 -28.41
CA ALA A 64 16.56 -33.02 -28.67
C ALA A 64 15.83 -32.42 -27.46
N ARG A 65 15.07 -33.24 -26.73
CA ARG A 65 14.46 -32.86 -25.46
C ARG A 65 15.53 -32.46 -24.44
N LEU A 66 16.64 -33.19 -24.38
CA LEU A 66 17.76 -32.84 -23.51
C LEU A 66 18.39 -31.50 -23.89
N LEU A 67 18.69 -31.27 -25.17
CA LEU A 67 19.23 -29.98 -25.64
C LEU A 67 18.27 -28.81 -25.38
N THR A 68 16.96 -29.03 -25.55
CA THR A 68 15.91 -28.03 -25.27
C THR A 68 15.90 -27.63 -23.80
N ILE A 69 15.93 -28.60 -22.89
CA ILE A 69 15.95 -28.36 -21.44
C ILE A 69 17.24 -27.61 -21.05
N LEU A 70 18.38 -27.94 -21.65
CA LEU A 70 19.65 -27.26 -21.38
C LEU A 70 19.64 -25.79 -21.84
N ILE A 71 19.15 -25.50 -23.05
CA ILE A 71 19.08 -24.13 -23.58
C ILE A 71 18.05 -23.30 -22.82
N ALA A 72 16.86 -23.85 -22.57
CA ALA A 72 15.82 -23.19 -21.77
C ALA A 72 16.30 -22.94 -20.33
N GLY A 73 16.98 -23.91 -19.73
CA GLY A 73 17.58 -23.78 -18.40
C GLY A 73 18.67 -22.70 -18.35
N LEU A 74 19.53 -22.62 -19.37
CA LEU A 74 20.55 -21.57 -19.47
C LEU A 74 19.91 -20.18 -19.63
N ALA A 75 18.89 -20.05 -20.48
CA ALA A 75 18.16 -18.81 -20.67
C ALA A 75 17.47 -18.38 -19.36
N ALA A 76 16.75 -19.29 -18.69
CA ALA A 76 16.13 -19.03 -17.39
C ALA A 76 17.17 -18.61 -16.34
N PHE A 77 18.33 -19.26 -16.30
CA PHE A 77 19.42 -18.92 -15.38
C PHE A 77 19.97 -17.49 -15.60
N ILE A 78 20.15 -17.10 -16.87
CA ILE A 78 20.59 -15.74 -17.24
C ILE A 78 19.53 -14.72 -16.81
N ILE A 79 18.26 -14.98 -17.12
CA ILE A 79 17.13 -14.10 -16.78
C ILE A 79 17.05 -13.90 -15.26
N VAL A 80 17.05 -14.98 -14.47
CA VAL A 80 17.05 -14.92 -13.00
C VAL A 80 18.22 -14.10 -12.48
N ARG A 81 19.42 -14.24 -13.05
CA ARG A 81 20.59 -13.42 -12.68
C ARG A 81 20.40 -11.94 -13.00
N LEU A 82 19.78 -11.60 -14.13
CA LEU A 82 19.49 -10.20 -14.51
C LEU A 82 18.48 -9.58 -13.55
N ILE A 83 17.42 -10.30 -13.21
CA ILE A 83 16.40 -9.86 -12.25
C ILE A 83 17.00 -9.72 -10.85
N ALA A 84 17.79 -10.68 -10.39
CA ALA A 84 18.45 -10.59 -9.09
C ALA A 84 19.39 -9.37 -9.00
N LYS A 85 20.07 -9.01 -10.09
CA LYS A 85 20.86 -7.77 -10.19
C LYS A 85 19.96 -6.53 -10.16
N ALA A 86 18.86 -6.52 -10.91
CA ALA A 86 17.90 -5.41 -10.92
C ALA A 86 17.26 -5.21 -9.54
N LEU A 87 16.90 -6.29 -8.84
CA LEU A 87 16.35 -6.26 -7.49
C LEU A 87 17.36 -5.71 -6.47
N LYS A 88 18.66 -6.05 -6.62
CA LYS A 88 19.74 -5.44 -5.83
C LYS A 88 19.91 -3.94 -6.13
N LEU A 89 19.57 -3.50 -7.34
CA LEU A 89 19.53 -2.09 -7.71
C LEU A 89 18.36 -1.37 -7.01
N VAL A 90 17.17 -1.98 -6.99
CA VAL A 90 16.00 -1.49 -6.26
C VAL A 90 16.30 -1.38 -4.76
N ASN A 91 17.01 -2.36 -4.19
CA ASN A 91 17.46 -2.31 -2.79
C ASN A 91 18.45 -1.18 -2.46
N LYS A 92 19.08 -0.55 -3.47
CA LYS A 92 19.97 0.61 -3.29
C LYS A 92 19.26 1.95 -3.44
N ILE A 93 17.95 1.98 -3.69
CA ILE A 93 17.20 3.23 -3.83
C ILE A 93 16.69 3.64 -2.44
N PRO A 94 17.37 4.56 -1.70
CA PRO A 94 16.91 5.03 -0.39
C PRO A 94 15.51 5.68 -0.47
N VAL A 95 15.12 6.11 -1.67
CA VAL A 95 13.82 6.68 -1.96
C VAL A 95 12.70 5.66 -1.78
N LEU A 96 12.89 4.36 -2.03
CA LEU A 96 11.84 3.34 -1.79
C LEU A 96 11.53 3.17 -0.30
N GLY A 97 12.54 3.20 0.57
CA GLY A 97 12.32 3.17 2.02
C GLY A 97 11.63 4.45 2.55
N LYS A 98 12.03 5.62 2.04
CA LYS A 98 11.41 6.91 2.40
C LYS A 98 9.98 7.04 1.87
N ILE A 99 9.73 6.66 0.62
CA ILE A 99 8.39 6.61 0.02
C ILE A 99 7.51 5.59 0.76
N ASN A 100 8.05 4.42 1.11
CA ASN A 100 7.29 3.41 1.85
C ASN A 100 6.82 3.92 3.22
N ARG A 101 7.70 4.64 3.93
CA ARG A 101 7.37 5.31 5.19
C ARG A 101 6.38 6.48 5.00
N PHE A 102 6.49 7.21 3.89
CA PHE A 102 5.59 8.30 3.54
C PHE A 102 4.16 7.79 3.28
N PHE A 103 3.99 6.76 2.45
CA PHE A 103 2.68 6.13 2.23
C PHE A 103 2.15 5.46 3.50
N GLY A 104 3.03 4.88 4.32
CA GLY A 104 2.66 4.39 5.64
C GLY A 104 2.10 5.50 6.54
N LEU A 105 2.71 6.68 6.55
CA LEU A 105 2.21 7.84 7.30
C LEU A 105 0.87 8.33 6.77
N LEU A 106 0.69 8.43 5.45
CA LEU A 106 -0.59 8.81 4.86
C LEU A 106 -1.69 7.82 5.22
N ALA A 107 -1.41 6.52 5.14
CA ALA A 107 -2.35 5.49 5.54
C ALA A 107 -2.69 5.58 7.04
N GLY A 108 -1.69 5.80 7.91
CA GLY A 108 -1.91 5.98 9.34
C GLY A 108 -2.75 7.21 9.67
N LEU A 109 -2.53 8.34 8.99
CA LEU A 109 -3.35 9.55 9.16
C LEU A 109 -4.79 9.32 8.68
N ALA A 110 -4.98 8.62 7.57
CA ALA A 110 -6.31 8.26 7.08
C ALA A 110 -7.05 7.33 8.06
N GLU A 111 -6.35 6.35 8.64
CA GLU A 111 -6.90 5.47 9.67
C GLU A 111 -7.29 6.26 10.93
N ALA A 112 -6.45 7.20 11.37
CA ALA A 112 -6.74 8.09 12.49
C ALA A 112 -7.99 8.96 12.23
N LEU A 113 -8.13 9.48 11.00
CA LEU A 113 -9.26 10.28 10.58
C LEU A 113 -10.57 9.48 10.65
N ILE A 114 -10.57 8.26 10.10
CA ILE A 114 -11.74 7.36 10.13
C ILE A 114 -12.11 7.02 11.57
N LEU A 115 -11.12 6.65 12.41
CA LEU A 115 -11.36 6.37 13.83
C LEU A 115 -11.98 7.58 14.54
N MET A 116 -11.48 8.78 14.22
CA MET A 116 -11.95 10.00 14.85
C MET A 116 -13.39 10.35 14.43
N TRP A 117 -13.78 10.11 13.18
CA TRP A 117 -15.18 10.22 12.76
C TRP A 117 -16.09 9.26 13.53
N VAL A 118 -15.67 8.01 13.73
CA VAL A 118 -16.42 7.05 14.57
C VAL A 118 -16.60 7.58 16.01
N ILE A 119 -15.56 8.19 16.58
CA ILE A 119 -15.64 8.83 17.91
C ILE A 119 -16.63 10.02 17.89
N MET A 120 -16.54 10.90 16.89
CA MET A 120 -17.42 12.06 16.75
C MET A 120 -18.89 11.65 16.57
N THR A 121 -19.16 10.62 15.77
CA THR A 121 -20.49 10.03 15.64
C THR A 121 -21.02 9.54 16.99
N GLY A 122 -20.19 8.87 17.79
CA GLY A 122 -20.55 8.45 19.14
C GLY A 122 -20.89 9.63 20.06
N ILE A 123 -20.11 10.71 19.97
CA ILE A 123 -20.36 11.95 20.72
C ILE A 123 -21.67 12.61 20.26
N HIS A 124 -21.93 12.69 18.96
CA HIS A 124 -23.17 13.23 18.41
C HIS A 124 -24.40 12.47 18.92
N PHE A 125 -24.34 11.13 18.89
CA PHE A 125 -25.40 10.29 19.42
C PHE A 125 -25.62 10.51 20.92
N PHE A 126 -24.54 10.63 21.70
CA PHE A 126 -24.64 10.94 23.13
C PHE A 126 -25.24 12.33 23.36
N ALA A 127 -24.89 13.34 22.58
CA ALA A 127 -25.45 14.69 22.67
C ALA A 127 -26.95 14.72 22.32
N ILE A 128 -27.42 13.85 21.43
CA ILE A 128 -28.86 13.67 21.16
C ILE A 128 -29.58 13.08 22.38
N LEU A 129 -28.99 12.05 23.01
CA LEU A 129 -29.59 11.37 24.18
C LEU A 129 -29.53 12.21 25.46
N HIS A 130 -28.45 12.97 25.62
CA HIS A 130 -28.16 13.82 26.77
C HIS A 130 -27.74 15.21 26.25
N PRO A 131 -28.70 16.12 26.05
CA PRO A 131 -28.44 17.45 25.49
C PRO A 131 -27.63 18.33 26.45
N ASP A 132 -26.32 18.12 26.49
CA ASP A 132 -25.36 18.93 27.23
C ASP A 132 -24.60 19.85 26.25
N ALA A 133 -24.81 21.15 26.42
CA ALA A 133 -24.16 22.17 25.62
C ALA A 133 -22.63 22.19 25.80
N ALA A 134 -22.11 21.68 26.93
CA ALA A 134 -20.66 21.71 27.21
C ALA A 134 -19.86 20.88 26.20
N VAL A 135 -20.41 19.75 25.73
CA VAL A 135 -19.73 18.85 24.79
C VAL A 135 -19.60 19.50 23.41
N LEU A 136 -20.68 20.08 22.89
CA LEU A 136 -20.67 20.75 21.58
C LEU A 136 -19.89 22.07 21.62
N GLN A 137 -19.96 22.84 22.72
CA GLN A 137 -19.11 24.02 22.90
C GLN A 137 -17.62 23.65 22.95
N THR A 138 -17.29 22.48 23.52
CA THR A 138 -15.92 21.99 23.50
C THR A 138 -15.47 21.68 22.07
N ILE A 139 -16.30 21.07 21.22
CA ILE A 139 -15.97 20.87 19.80
C ILE A 139 -15.83 22.23 19.08
N GLY A 140 -16.81 23.11 19.26
CA GLY A 140 -16.86 24.47 18.69
C GLY A 140 -15.73 25.40 19.13
N SER A 141 -14.99 25.04 20.17
CA SER A 141 -13.88 25.85 20.69
C SER A 141 -12.62 25.81 19.78
N SER A 142 -12.59 24.95 18.76
CA SER A 142 -11.46 24.79 17.86
C SER A 142 -11.92 24.56 16.44
N GLU A 143 -11.39 25.36 15.52
CA GLU A 143 -11.63 25.24 14.09
C GLU A 143 -11.35 23.82 13.56
N PHE A 144 -10.29 23.16 14.05
CA PHE A 144 -9.97 21.79 13.62
C PHE A 144 -10.98 20.75 14.11
N LEU A 145 -11.49 20.88 15.34
CA LEU A 145 -12.48 19.94 15.88
C LEU A 145 -13.85 20.15 15.23
N THR A 146 -14.24 21.40 15.02
CA THR A 146 -15.42 21.76 14.24
C THR A 146 -15.33 21.21 12.83
N TRP A 147 -14.22 21.46 12.12
CA TRP A 147 -14.01 20.92 10.77
C TRP A 147 -14.12 19.40 10.73
N LEU A 148 -13.52 18.70 11.70
CA LEU A 148 -13.53 17.25 11.78
C LEU A 148 -14.93 16.69 12.04
N TYR A 149 -15.72 17.39 12.84
CA TYR A 149 -17.11 17.06 13.14
C TYR A 149 -18.04 17.37 11.97
N GLU A 150 -17.91 18.52 11.31
CA GLU A 150 -18.71 18.90 10.14
C GLU A 150 -18.39 18.07 8.89
N SER A 151 -17.14 17.65 8.76
CA SER A 151 -16.68 16.78 7.68
C SER A 151 -16.98 15.30 7.95
N ASP A 152 -17.60 14.95 9.07
CA ASP A 152 -17.96 13.57 9.40
C ASP A 152 -19.03 13.06 8.41
N PRO A 153 -18.67 12.11 7.51
CA PRO A 153 -19.61 11.59 6.53
C PRO A 153 -20.68 10.68 7.15
N LEU A 154 -20.47 10.21 8.39
CA LEU A 154 -21.37 9.25 9.05
C LEU A 154 -22.58 9.94 9.70
N THR A 155 -22.41 11.17 10.17
CA THR A 155 -23.47 11.95 10.81
C THR A 155 -24.16 12.89 9.83
N GLY A 156 -23.50 13.28 8.73
CA GLY A 156 -24.09 14.15 7.71
C GLY A 156 -24.45 15.54 8.24
N SER A 157 -23.85 15.96 9.36
CA SER A 157 -24.11 17.23 10.06
C SER A 157 -23.47 18.41 9.33
N GLY A 158 -23.85 18.61 8.07
CA GLY A 158 -23.50 19.80 7.30
C GLY A 158 -24.13 21.02 7.96
N HIS A 159 -23.31 21.77 8.69
CA HIS A 159 -23.60 23.04 9.39
C HIS A 159 -24.61 22.88 10.54
N ASN A 160 -24.20 23.25 11.76
CA ASN A 160 -25.00 23.71 12.92
C ASN A 160 -24.49 23.11 14.25
N ILE A 161 -23.28 23.50 14.66
CA ILE A 161 -22.88 23.62 16.08
C ILE A 161 -22.30 25.00 16.33
#